data_AF-A0A9C8SWM8-F1
#
_entry.id   AF-A0A9C8SWM8-F1
#
_cell.length_a   1.000
_cell.length_b   1.000
_cell.length_c   1.000
_cell.angle_alpha   90.00
_cell.angle_beta   90.00
_cell.angle_gamma   90.00
#
_symmetry.space_group_name_H-M   'P 1'
#
loop_
_entity.id
_entity.type
_entity.pdbx_description
1 polymer ?
#
loop_
_entity_poly.entity_id
_entity_poly.type
_entity_poly.pdbx_seq_one_letter_code
_entity_poly.pdbx_strand_id
1 'polypeptide(L)'
;FWDKKVSSWKVLKSEVNILTNAVTAYTSHFSLFAVMGETKEKPISEMTIEELKVKIVEISAKIAQLKAQIAQLLEKEVTEEIPANYRFIINLEYDQTNDDVRYLQIFLKAQGQEIYPEGIVSGWFGPLTKKAVIRFQEKYALDILSHWGLTKGTGYVGPKTRVKMNEILGR
;
A
#
# COMPACT_ATOMS: atom_id res chain seq x y z
N PHE A 1 17.03 -6.32 -32.95
CA PHE A 1 18.44 -5.99 -33.15
C PHE A 1 18.78 -4.70 -32.42
N TRP A 2 20.03 -4.51 -32.03
CA TRP A 2 20.49 -3.29 -31.37
C TRP A 2 20.85 -2.23 -32.40
N ASP A 3 20.12 -1.10 -32.41
CA ASP A 3 20.46 0.05 -33.25
C ASP A 3 21.40 0.99 -32.48
N LYS A 4 22.68 0.99 -32.86
CA LYS A 4 23.71 1.83 -32.23
C LYS A 4 23.48 3.33 -32.43
N LYS A 5 22.79 3.75 -33.49
CA LYS A 5 22.56 5.19 -33.77
C LYS A 5 21.57 5.80 -32.80
N VAL A 6 20.56 5.03 -32.41
CA VAL A 6 19.50 5.47 -31.49
C VAL A 6 19.56 4.77 -30.13
N SER A 7 20.64 4.02 -29.86
CA SER A 7 20.89 3.29 -28.61
C SER A 7 19.67 2.55 -28.07
N SER A 8 18.95 1.83 -28.95
CA SER A 8 17.71 1.14 -28.59
C SER A 8 17.52 -0.16 -29.36
N TRP A 9 16.73 -1.06 -28.77
CA TRP A 9 16.31 -2.31 -29.41
C TRP A 9 15.20 -2.04 -30.44
N LYS A 10 15.41 -2.50 -31.67
CA LYS A 10 14.42 -2.48 -32.75
C LYS A 10 13.94 -3.90 -33.05
N VAL A 11 12.63 -4.07 -33.15
CA VAL A 11 11.99 -5.34 -33.50
C VAL A 11 12.25 -5.66 -34.97
N LEU A 12 12.69 -6.89 -35.26
CA LEU A 12 12.73 -7.39 -36.63
C LEU A 12 11.42 -8.10 -36.95
N LYS A 13 10.90 -7.90 -38.16
CA LYS A 13 9.84 -8.75 -38.67
C LYS A 13 10.39 -10.18 -38.74
N SER A 14 9.72 -11.09 -38.04
CA SER A 14 10.10 -12.49 -37.95
C SER A 14 8.89 -13.38 -38.22
N GLU A 15 9.17 -14.57 -38.73
CA GLU A 15 8.19 -15.62 -38.98
C GLU A 15 8.52 -16.81 -38.09
N VAL A 16 7.50 -17.37 -37.43
CA VAL A 16 7.63 -18.52 -36.55
C VAL A 16 6.97 -19.72 -37.22
N ASN A 17 7.75 -20.75 -37.50
CA ASN A 17 7.25 -22.04 -37.95
C ASN A 17 7.15 -22.99 -36.76
N ILE A 18 5.92 -23.22 -36.31
CA ILE A 18 5.60 -24.07 -35.16
C ILE A 18 5.74 -25.57 -35.45
N LEU A 19 5.75 -25.99 -36.72
CA LEU A 19 5.90 -27.40 -37.10
C LEU A 19 7.37 -27.82 -37.09
N THR A 20 8.26 -26.91 -37.47
CA THR A 20 9.71 -27.16 -37.54
C THR A 20 10.49 -26.52 -36.40
N ASN A 21 9.80 -25.85 -35.46
CA ASN A 21 10.41 -25.09 -34.37
C ASN A 21 11.47 -24.07 -34.84
N ALA A 22 11.25 -23.46 -36.01
CA ALA A 22 12.18 -22.50 -36.61
C ALA A 22 11.65 -21.06 -36.51
N VAL A 23 12.53 -20.12 -36.17
CA VAL A 23 12.26 -18.67 -36.24
C VAL A 23 13.16 -18.06 -37.30
N THR A 24 12.55 -17.43 -38.31
CA THR A 24 13.27 -16.81 -39.43
C THR A 24 13.09 -15.30 -39.37
N ALA A 25 14.18 -14.56 -39.53
CA ALA A 25 14.18 -13.11 -39.65
C ALA A 25 15.20 -12.67 -40.71
N TYR A 26 14.85 -11.67 -41.49
CA TYR A 26 15.74 -11.12 -42.52
C TYR A 26 16.27 -9.76 -42.07
N THR A 27 17.57 -9.53 -42.25
CA THR A 27 18.21 -8.25 -42.00
C THR A 27 19.28 -7.99 -43.06
N SER A 28 19.39 -6.75 -43.50
CA SER A 28 20.47 -6.28 -44.37
C SER A 28 21.74 -5.88 -43.60
N HIS A 29 21.67 -5.87 -42.26
CA HIS A 29 22.75 -5.47 -41.38
C HIS A 29 22.85 -6.45 -40.21
N PHE A 30 23.98 -7.16 -40.11
CA PHE A 30 24.21 -8.09 -39.02
C PHE A 30 24.75 -7.32 -37.80
N SER A 31 23.97 -7.28 -36.72
CA SER A 31 24.29 -6.59 -35.46
C SER A 31 23.90 -7.47 -34.27
N LEU A 32 24.12 -7.00 -33.04
CA LEU A 32 23.69 -7.73 -31.85
C LEU A 32 22.17 -7.98 -31.90
N PHE A 33 21.76 -9.23 -31.79
CA PHE A 33 20.36 -9.63 -31.76
C PHE A 33 20.04 -10.43 -30.50
N ALA A 34 18.78 -10.36 -30.10
CA ALA A 34 18.19 -11.18 -29.06
C ALA A 34 16.89 -11.75 -29.62
N VAL A 35 16.62 -13.02 -29.33
CA VAL A 35 15.34 -13.65 -29.60
C VAL A 35 14.55 -13.59 -28.29
N MET A 36 13.42 -12.87 -28.30
CA MET A 36 12.54 -12.73 -27.16
C MET A 36 11.23 -13.43 -27.49
N GLY A 37 10.82 -14.37 -26.64
CA GLY A 37 9.52 -15.02 -26.72
C GLY A 37 8.66 -14.59 -25.54
N GLU A 38 7.39 -14.29 -25.81
CA GLU A 38 6.37 -14.17 -24.77
C GLU A 38 5.56 -15.46 -24.76
N THR A 39 5.41 -16.08 -23.60
CA THR A 39 4.44 -17.17 -23.42
C THR A 39 3.05 -16.56 -23.42
N LYS A 40 2.45 -16.46 -24.60
CA LYS A 40 1.03 -16.11 -24.71
C LYS A 40 0.23 -17.34 -24.34
N GLU A 41 -0.34 -17.37 -23.14
CA GLU A 41 -1.23 -18.45 -22.73
C GLU A 41 -2.36 -18.57 -23.76
N LYS A 42 -2.62 -19.79 -24.25
CA LYS A 42 -3.73 -20.03 -25.15
C LYS A 42 -5.03 -19.57 -24.47
N PRO A 43 -5.97 -18.98 -25.22
CA PRO A 43 -7.32 -18.73 -24.69
C PRO A 43 -7.90 -20.03 -24.13
N ILE A 44 -8.68 -19.94 -23.05
CA ILE A 44 -9.32 -21.10 -22.40
C ILE A 44 -10.12 -21.94 -23.42
N SER A 45 -10.70 -21.28 -24.42
CA SER A 45 -11.45 -21.92 -25.53
C SER A 45 -10.61 -22.83 -26.44
N GLU A 46 -9.28 -22.69 -26.42
CA GLU A 46 -8.33 -23.44 -27.25
C GLU A 46 -7.48 -24.43 -26.44
N MET A 47 -7.72 -24.52 -25.14
CA MET A 47 -7.01 -25.46 -24.25
C MET A 47 -7.63 -26.86 -24.31
N THR A 48 -6.78 -27.87 -24.26
CA THR A 48 -7.17 -29.27 -24.10
C THR A 48 -7.66 -29.56 -22.68
N ILE A 49 -8.38 -30.66 -22.50
CA ILE A 49 -8.86 -31.12 -21.18
C ILE A 49 -7.71 -31.25 -20.17
N GLU A 50 -6.54 -31.73 -20.62
CA GLU A 50 -5.37 -31.89 -19.74
C GLU A 50 -4.73 -30.54 -19.37
N GLU A 51 -4.61 -29.60 -20.33
CA GLU A 51 -4.17 -28.22 -20.04
C GLU A 51 -5.13 -27.51 -19.06
N LEU A 52 -6.44 -27.72 -19.19
CA LEU A 52 -7.46 -27.19 -18.28
C LEU A 52 -7.35 -27.76 -16.87
N LYS A 53 -7.11 -29.07 -16.72
CA LYS A 53 -6.88 -29.70 -15.41
C LYS A 53 -5.67 -29.11 -14.70
N VAL A 54 -4.57 -28.88 -15.44
CA VAL A 54 -3.37 -28.23 -14.89
C VAL A 54 -3.69 -26.81 -14.39
N LYS A 55 -4.46 -26.04 -15.15
CA LYS A 55 -4.89 -24.69 -14.73
C LYS A 55 -5.80 -24.70 -13.50
N ILE A 56 -6.70 -25.67 -13.37
CA ILE A 56 -7.54 -25.82 -12.17
C ILE A 56 -6.67 -26.10 -10.94
N VAL A 57 -5.65 -26.95 -11.06
CA VAL A 57 -4.72 -27.23 -9.96
C VAL A 57 -3.91 -25.97 -9.60
N GLU A 58 -3.42 -25.23 -10.59
CA GLU A 58 -2.70 -23.96 -10.37
C GLU A 58 -3.58 -22.92 -9.63
N ILE A 59 -4.83 -22.75 -10.09
CA ILE A 59 -5.77 -21.80 -9.50
C ILE A 59 -6.17 -22.23 -8.09
N SER A 60 -6.43 -23.52 -7.86
CA SER A 60 -6.78 -24.00 -6.52
C SER A 60 -5.63 -23.84 -5.52
N ALA A 61 -4.37 -24.01 -5.97
CA ALA A 61 -3.18 -23.70 -5.17
C ALA A 61 -3.08 -22.20 -4.85
N LYS A 62 -3.31 -21.31 -5.82
CA LYS A 62 -3.36 -19.85 -5.58
C LYS A 62 -4.46 -19.46 -4.60
N ILE A 63 -5.65 -20.06 -4.70
CA ILE A 63 -6.75 -19.83 -3.75
C ILE A 63 -6.34 -20.26 -2.34
N ALA A 64 -5.70 -21.41 -2.18
CA ALA A 64 -5.22 -21.88 -0.89
C ALA A 64 -4.16 -20.94 -0.30
N GLN A 65 -3.22 -20.46 -1.13
CA GLN A 65 -2.21 -19.48 -0.72
C GLN A 65 -2.84 -18.16 -0.27
N LEU A 66 -3.80 -17.61 -1.04
CA LEU A 66 -4.48 -16.36 -0.68
C LEU A 66 -5.28 -16.52 0.62
N LYS A 67 -5.93 -17.66 0.84
CA LYS A 67 -6.61 -17.95 2.11
C LYS A 67 -5.63 -17.99 3.27
N ALA A 68 -4.44 -18.58 3.10
CA ALA A 68 -3.41 -18.59 4.12
C ALA A 68 -2.86 -17.18 4.41
N GLN A 69 -2.68 -16.34 3.39
CA GLN A 69 -2.29 -14.94 3.58
C GLN A 69 -3.37 -14.16 4.34
N ILE A 70 -4.64 -14.37 4.03
CA ILE A 70 -5.75 -13.76 4.78
C ILE A 70 -5.75 -14.24 6.24
N ALA A 71 -5.55 -15.54 6.48
CA ALA A 71 -5.45 -16.07 7.85
C ALA A 71 -4.28 -15.47 8.62
N GLN A 72 -3.10 -15.32 8.00
CA GLN A 72 -1.95 -14.65 8.61
C GLN A 72 -2.20 -13.16 8.91
N LEU A 73 -2.94 -12.47 8.04
CA LEU A 73 -3.35 -11.08 8.27
C LEU A 73 -4.40 -10.94 9.38
N LEU A 74 -5.21 -11.98 9.60
CA LEU A 74 -6.22 -12.04 10.66
C LEU A 74 -5.64 -12.49 12.02
N GLU A 75 -4.67 -13.41 12.03
CA GLU A 75 -3.95 -13.88 13.24
C GLU A 75 -2.94 -12.86 13.75
N LYS A 76 -2.46 -11.95 12.89
CA LYS A 76 -1.87 -10.71 13.33
C LYS A 76 -3.01 -9.87 13.90
N GLU A 77 -3.40 -10.15 15.13
CA GLU A 77 -4.32 -9.31 15.90
C GLU A 77 -3.91 -7.87 15.62
N VAL A 78 -4.75 -7.16 14.86
CA VAL A 78 -4.71 -5.71 14.82
C VAL A 78 -5.18 -5.33 16.21
N THR A 79 -4.29 -5.44 17.20
CA THR A 79 -4.55 -4.96 18.52
C THR A 79 -4.81 -3.48 18.32
N GLU A 80 -6.09 -3.08 18.40
CA GLU A 80 -6.53 -1.69 18.44
C GLU A 80 -6.14 -1.04 19.79
N GLU A 81 -5.00 -1.45 20.35
CA GLU A 81 -4.49 -1.00 21.61
C GLU A 81 -3.12 -0.35 21.39
N ILE A 82 -2.91 0.75 22.09
CA ILE A 82 -1.65 1.47 22.10
C ILE A 82 -0.74 0.78 23.13
N PRO A 83 0.45 0.29 22.76
CA PRO A 83 1.37 -0.39 23.69
C PRO A 83 1.56 0.41 24.98
N ALA A 84 1.55 -0.26 26.13
CA ALA A 84 1.53 0.40 27.44
C ALA A 84 2.68 1.41 27.67
N ASN A 85 3.84 1.16 27.07
CA ASN A 85 5.05 1.97 27.16
C ASN A 85 5.22 2.98 26.01
N TYR A 86 4.32 3.02 25.03
CA TYR A 86 4.44 3.90 23.88
C TYR A 86 4.25 5.37 24.27
N ARG A 87 5.00 6.31 23.69
CA ARG A 87 4.77 7.75 23.89
C ARG A 87 4.81 8.46 22.56
N PHE A 88 3.92 9.43 22.36
CA PHE A 88 3.97 10.29 21.18
C PHE A 88 5.18 11.22 21.30
N ILE A 89 6.26 10.88 20.58
CA ILE A 89 7.50 11.66 20.54
C ILE A 89 7.73 12.34 19.19
N ILE A 90 7.28 11.73 18.10
CA ILE A 90 7.42 12.26 16.74
C ILE A 90 6.24 13.15 16.34
N ASN A 91 6.52 14.22 15.60
CA ASN A 91 5.45 15.02 15.01
C ASN A 91 4.72 14.19 13.94
N LEU A 92 3.39 14.27 13.91
CA LEU A 92 2.58 13.60 12.88
C LEU A 92 1.80 14.58 12.03
N GLU A 93 1.74 14.33 10.73
CA GLU A 93 1.08 15.20 9.76
C GLU A 93 0.45 14.44 8.60
N TYR A 94 -0.31 15.18 7.80
CA TYR A 94 -1.03 14.65 6.65
C TYR A 94 -0.12 13.89 5.68
N ASP A 95 -0.66 12.82 5.09
CA ASP A 95 -0.01 11.93 4.12
C ASP A 95 1.07 10.99 4.68
N GLN A 96 1.32 11.03 5.99
CA GLN A 96 2.20 10.05 6.64
C GLN A 96 1.53 8.68 6.77
N THR A 97 2.32 7.62 6.61
CA THR A 97 1.89 6.23 6.82
C THR A 97 2.90 5.49 7.69
N ASN A 98 2.52 5.13 8.92
CA ASN A 98 3.36 4.39 9.87
C ASN A 98 2.53 3.90 11.08
N ASP A 99 3.19 3.17 12.01
CA ASP A 99 2.55 2.70 13.24
C ASP A 99 2.20 3.83 14.22
N ASP A 100 2.95 4.93 14.28
CA ASP A 100 2.62 6.08 15.12
C ASP A 100 1.28 6.72 14.72
N VAL A 101 0.99 6.78 13.42
CA VAL A 101 -0.31 7.21 12.89
C VAL A 101 -1.41 6.22 13.27
N ARG A 102 -1.12 4.92 13.28
CA ARG A 102 -2.06 3.90 13.75
C ARG A 102 -2.40 4.13 15.23
N TYR A 103 -1.41 4.38 16.07
CA TYR A 103 -1.62 4.71 17.48
C TYR A 103 -2.36 6.04 17.69
N LEU A 104 -2.09 7.04 16.85
CA LEU A 104 -2.86 8.29 16.82
C LEU A 104 -4.34 8.01 16.52
N GLN A 105 -4.65 7.20 15.52
CA GLN A 105 -6.03 6.87 15.16
C GLN A 105 -6.76 6.08 16.26
N ILE A 106 -6.07 5.13 16.89
CA ILE A 106 -6.60 4.41 18.07
C ILE A 106 -6.90 5.40 19.20
N PHE A 107 -5.95 6.29 19.50
CA PHE A 107 -6.14 7.32 20.53
C PHE A 107 -7.35 8.20 20.24
N LEU A 108 -7.46 8.72 19.01
CA LEU A 108 -8.55 9.61 18.59
C LEU A 108 -9.91 8.90 18.64
N LYS A 109 -9.97 7.62 18.25
CA LYS A 109 -11.17 6.78 18.36
C LYS A 109 -11.61 6.64 19.82
N ALA A 110 -10.66 6.44 20.74
CA ALA A 110 -10.93 6.37 22.17
C ALA A 110 -11.42 7.70 22.79
N GLN A 111 -11.17 8.85 22.14
CA GLN A 111 -11.71 10.15 22.59
C GLN A 111 -13.21 10.33 22.30
N GLY A 112 -13.84 9.38 21.59
CA GLY A 112 -15.27 9.34 21.32
C GLY A 112 -15.67 9.79 19.91
N GLN A 113 -16.92 9.52 19.55
CA GLN A 113 -17.47 9.79 18.21
C GLN A 113 -17.50 11.29 17.86
N GLU A 114 -17.55 12.19 18.85
CA GLU A 114 -17.47 13.63 18.58
C GLU A 114 -16.11 14.03 18.00
N ILE A 115 -15.04 13.30 18.35
CA ILE A 115 -13.70 13.53 17.83
C ILE A 115 -13.48 12.75 16.55
N TYR A 116 -13.71 11.44 16.59
CA TYR A 116 -13.45 10.57 15.44
C TYR A 116 -14.62 9.64 15.12
N PRO A 117 -15.70 10.17 14.49
CA PRO A 117 -16.91 9.41 14.17
C PRO A 117 -16.62 8.20 13.29
N GLU A 118 -15.68 8.33 12.37
CA GLU A 118 -15.35 7.28 11.41
C GLU A 118 -14.57 6.13 12.07
N GLY A 119 -13.78 6.42 13.11
CA GLY A 119 -13.08 5.40 13.90
C GLY A 119 -12.15 4.47 13.11
N ILE A 120 -11.70 4.89 11.92
CA ILE A 120 -10.88 4.08 11.02
C ILE A 120 -9.43 4.08 11.47
N VAL A 121 -8.88 2.89 11.72
CA VAL A 121 -7.47 2.68 12.08
C VAL A 121 -6.77 2.02 10.89
N SER A 122 -6.17 2.83 10.03
CA SER A 122 -5.49 2.38 8.79
C SER A 122 -3.97 2.51 8.82
N GLY A 123 -3.43 3.28 9.78
CA GLY A 123 -2.03 3.70 9.79
C GLY A 123 -1.70 4.80 8.78
N TRP A 124 -2.67 5.35 8.05
CA TRP A 124 -2.50 6.46 7.10
C TRP A 124 -3.17 7.74 7.59
N PHE A 125 -2.41 8.84 7.61
CA PHE A 125 -2.88 10.15 8.06
C PHE A 125 -3.59 10.88 6.90
N GLY A 126 -4.78 10.38 6.58
CA GLY A 126 -5.64 10.94 5.55
C GLY A 126 -6.52 12.11 6.03
N PRO A 127 -7.46 12.56 5.18
CA PRO A 127 -8.35 13.69 5.48
C PRO A 127 -9.21 13.50 6.73
N LEU A 128 -9.66 12.27 7.00
CA LEU A 128 -10.49 11.95 8.16
C LEU A 128 -9.69 12.04 9.47
N THR A 129 -8.48 11.48 9.50
CA THR A 129 -7.55 11.60 10.63
C THR A 129 -7.24 13.08 10.90
N LYS A 130 -6.99 13.88 9.86
CA LYS A 130 -6.76 15.33 10.01
C LYS A 130 -7.93 16.06 10.64
N LYS A 131 -9.16 15.78 10.20
CA LYS A 131 -10.37 16.35 10.82
C LYS A 131 -10.50 15.95 12.28
N ALA A 132 -10.22 14.69 12.62
CA ALA A 132 -10.26 14.23 14.01
C ALA A 132 -9.20 14.91 14.88
N VAL A 133 -7.98 15.12 14.37
CA VAL A 133 -6.95 15.90 15.07
C VAL A 133 -7.40 17.34 15.29
N ILE A 134 -8.00 18.00 14.30
CA ILE A 134 -8.53 19.37 14.45
C ILE A 134 -9.56 19.42 15.58
N ARG A 135 -10.55 18.52 15.58
CA ARG A 135 -11.58 18.46 16.62
C ARG A 135 -10.98 18.20 18.00
N PHE A 136 -9.98 17.32 18.10
CA PHE A 136 -9.27 17.07 19.35
C PHE A 136 -8.53 18.33 19.84
N GLN A 137 -7.84 19.03 18.95
CA GLN A 137 -7.13 20.26 19.29
C GLN A 137 -8.08 21.37 19.75
N GLU A 138 -9.26 21.47 19.13
CA GLU A 138 -10.28 22.42 19.51
C GLU A 138 -10.95 22.06 20.86
N LYS A 139 -11.18 20.76 21.13
CA LYS A 139 -11.65 20.28 22.44
C LYS A 139 -10.71 20.65 23.59
N TYR A 140 -9.39 20.61 23.35
CA TYR A 140 -8.36 20.98 24.32
C TYR A 140 -7.65 22.28 23.95
N ALA A 141 -8.37 23.25 23.38
CA ALA A 141 -7.80 24.47 22.82
C ALA A 141 -6.97 25.29 23.83
N LEU A 142 -7.37 25.30 25.10
CA LEU A 142 -6.64 26.01 26.16
C LEU A 142 -5.23 25.45 26.39
N ASP A 143 -5.05 24.14 26.24
CA ASP A 143 -3.75 23.50 26.46
C ASP A 143 -2.90 23.52 25.18
N ILE A 144 -3.55 23.41 24.02
CA ILE A 144 -2.89 23.14 22.74
C ILE A 144 -2.71 24.40 21.88
N LEU A 145 -3.73 25.24 21.77
CA LEU A 145 -3.81 26.31 20.76
C LEU A 145 -3.55 27.71 21.34
N SER A 146 -3.93 27.94 22.60
CA SER A 146 -3.86 29.24 23.28
C SER A 146 -2.46 29.89 23.25
N HIS A 147 -1.41 29.08 23.43
CA HIS A 147 -0.01 29.51 23.46
C HIS A 147 0.45 30.17 22.15
N TRP A 148 -0.22 29.86 21.06
CA TRP A 148 0.09 30.36 19.72
C TRP A 148 -0.95 31.39 19.24
N GLY A 149 -1.90 31.77 20.10
CA GLY A 149 -3.02 32.64 19.72
C GLY A 149 -3.95 32.02 18.67
N LEU A 150 -3.92 30.69 18.51
CA LEU A 150 -4.74 30.00 17.53
C LEU A 150 -6.12 29.71 18.11
N THR A 151 -7.15 29.91 17.28
CA THR A 151 -8.55 29.61 17.62
C THR A 151 -9.10 28.40 16.86
N LYS A 152 -8.37 27.91 15.85
CA LYS A 152 -8.74 26.76 15.01
C LYS A 152 -7.65 25.70 15.08
N GLY A 153 -8.06 24.44 15.10
CA GLY A 153 -7.12 23.31 15.04
C GLY A 153 -6.33 23.33 13.72
N THR A 154 -5.05 22.98 13.79
CA THR A 154 -4.16 22.93 12.62
C THR A 154 -4.23 21.58 11.90
N GLY A 155 -4.66 20.53 12.60
CA GLY A 155 -4.60 19.16 12.11
C GLY A 155 -3.18 18.59 12.08
N TYR A 156 -2.21 19.29 12.69
CA TYR A 156 -0.81 18.87 12.84
C TYR A 156 -0.55 18.45 14.28
N VAL A 157 -0.02 17.24 14.48
CA VAL A 157 0.28 16.71 15.82
C VAL A 157 1.67 17.19 16.27
N GLY A 158 1.72 18.46 16.65
CA GLY A 158 2.91 19.12 17.17
C GLY A 158 3.15 18.87 18.67
N PRO A 159 4.22 19.46 19.24
CA PRO A 159 4.64 19.18 20.62
C PRO A 159 3.54 19.32 21.67
N LYS A 160 2.73 20.40 21.60
CA LYS A 160 1.63 20.63 22.55
C LYS A 160 0.52 19.58 22.43
N THR A 161 0.17 19.18 21.21
CA THR A 161 -0.80 18.10 20.98
C THR A 161 -0.28 16.79 21.57
N ARG A 162 1.00 16.45 21.35
CA ARG A 162 1.60 15.24 21.93
C ARG A 162 1.65 15.25 23.44
N VAL A 163 2.01 16.37 24.05
CA VAL A 163 2.00 16.53 25.51
C VAL A 163 0.62 16.20 26.04
N LYS A 164 -0.44 16.79 25.46
CA LYS A 164 -1.81 16.52 25.91
C LYS A 164 -2.24 15.07 25.70
N MET A 165 -1.87 14.47 24.57
CA MET A 165 -2.16 13.06 24.30
C MET A 165 -1.47 12.12 25.29
N ASN A 166 -0.19 12.36 25.60
CA ASN A 166 0.57 11.57 26.56
C ASN A 166 0.01 11.73 27.99
N GLU A 167 -0.39 12.96 28.38
CA GLU A 167 -1.08 13.24 29.65
C GLU A 167 -2.36 12.40 29.79
N ILE A 168 -3.21 12.37 28.74
CA ILE A 168 -4.46 11.59 28.72
C ILE A 168 -4.17 10.08 28.82
N LEU A 169 -3.06 9.62 28.25
CA LEU A 169 -2.61 8.22 28.34
C LEU A 169 -1.95 7.88 29.68
N GLY A 170 -1.72 8.87 30.56
CA GLY A 170 -1.01 8.68 31.83
C GLY A 170 0.49 8.42 31.66
N ARG A 171 1.10 9.03 30.63
CA ARG A 171 2.50 8.79 30.22
C ARG A 171 3.33 10.05 30.24
#